data_AF-A0A0F9DPU5-F1
#
_entry.id   AF-A0A0F9DPU5-F1
#
_cell.length_a   1.000
_cell.length_b   1.000
_cell.length_c   1.000
_cell.angle_alpha   90.00
_cell.angle_beta   90.00
_cell.angle_gamma   90.00
#
_symmetry.space_group_name_H-M   'P 1'
#
loop_
_entity.id
_entity.type
_entity.pdbx_description
1 polymer ?
#
loop_
_entity_poly.entity_id
_entity_poly.type
_entity_poly.pdbx_seq_one_letter_code
_entity_poly.pdbx_strand_id
1 'polypeptide(L)'
;METKTDKTVAIEILRQLGGNRFIAMTGAKNFVCDNSSMSFQIPQTMTRDRISHIKITLNSMDTYDIKYFNIRGVNIKIIDTFEGVYNDMLQEVISNRTGLNLVVCSA
;
A
#
# COMPACT_ATOMS: atom_id res chain seq x y z
N MET A 1 16.46 -23.66 9.57
CA MET A 1 16.79 -22.52 8.69
C MET A 1 15.79 -21.43 9.03
N GLU A 2 16.23 -20.41 9.76
CA GLU A 2 15.36 -19.30 10.16
C GLU A 2 15.28 -18.36 8.95
N THR A 3 14.24 -18.51 8.13
CA THR A 3 13.97 -17.59 7.01
C THR A 3 13.55 -16.25 7.60
N LYS A 4 14.53 -15.44 7.99
CA LYS A 4 14.33 -14.02 8.25
C LYS A 4 13.86 -13.40 6.96
N THR A 5 12.56 -13.19 6.84
CA THR A 5 11.98 -12.34 5.80
C THR A 5 12.76 -11.04 5.78
N ASP A 6 13.34 -10.70 4.64
CA ASP A 6 14.07 -9.45 4.50
C ASP A 6 13.05 -8.31 4.52
N LYS A 7 12.90 -7.67 5.68
CA LYS A 7 11.95 -6.59 5.89
C LYS A 7 12.41 -5.27 5.27
N THR A 8 13.60 -5.23 4.66
CA THR A 8 14.19 -4.00 4.13
C THR A 8 13.30 -3.34 3.08
N VAL A 9 12.78 -4.13 2.13
CA VAL A 9 11.88 -3.61 1.08
C VAL A 9 10.59 -3.06 1.68
N ALA A 10 9.97 -3.77 2.62
CA ALA A 10 8.74 -3.31 3.24
C ALA A 10 8.93 -2.04 4.09
N ILE A 11 10.06 -1.94 4.81
CA ILE A 11 10.43 -0.72 5.55
C ILE A 11 10.62 0.45 4.60
N GLU A 12 11.26 0.22 3.45
CA GLU A 12 11.50 1.24 2.44
C GLU A 12 10.20 1.70 1.77
N ILE A 13 9.30 0.78 1.42
CA ILE A 13 7.94 1.11 0.94
C ILE A 13 7.22 1.98 1.96
N LEU A 14 7.23 1.59 3.24
CA LEU A 14 6.55 2.37 4.27
C LEU A 14 7.17 3.77 4.42
N ARG A 15 8.49 3.90 4.35
CA ARG A 15 9.18 5.21 4.37
C ARG A 15 8.77 6.07 3.18
N GLN A 16 8.74 5.51 1.97
CA GLN A 16 8.36 6.21 0.74
C GLN A 16 6.88 6.67 0.77
N LEU A 17 6.01 5.94 1.46
CA LEU A 17 4.62 6.34 1.68
C LEU A 17 4.46 7.47 2.73
N GLY A 18 5.51 7.80 3.48
CA GLY A 18 5.46 8.81 4.56
C GLY A 18 5.57 8.24 5.97
N GLY A 19 5.88 6.96 6.13
CA GLY A 19 6.19 6.32 7.40
C GLY A 19 5.04 6.37 8.41
N ASN A 20 5.34 6.76 9.65
CA ASN A 20 4.35 6.88 10.71
C ASN A 20 3.21 7.87 10.38
N ARG A 21 3.50 8.89 9.56
CA ARG A 21 2.49 9.85 9.13
C ARG A 21 1.43 9.20 8.25
N PHE A 22 1.86 8.32 7.33
CA PHE A 22 0.94 7.54 6.50
C PHE A 22 0.00 6.70 7.37
N ILE A 23 0.54 6.01 8.38
CA ILE A 23 -0.24 5.19 9.31
C ILE A 23 -1.26 6.04 10.05
N ALA A 24 -0.84 7.20 10.59
CA ALA A 24 -1.72 8.10 11.31
C ALA A 24 -2.85 8.69 10.43
N MET A 25 -2.54 9.02 9.17
CA MET A 25 -3.51 9.63 8.24
C MET A 25 -4.49 8.63 7.66
N THR A 26 -4.04 7.39 7.39
CA THR A 26 -4.86 6.37 6.73
C THR A 26 -5.53 5.41 7.70
N GLY A 27 -5.09 5.36 8.95
CA GLY A 27 -5.48 4.31 9.90
C GLY A 27 -5.03 2.92 9.45
N ALA A 28 -3.94 2.84 8.68
CA ALA A 28 -3.41 1.58 8.19
C ALA A 28 -3.00 0.66 9.35
N LYS A 29 -3.32 -0.63 9.22
CA LYS A 29 -3.06 -1.66 10.22
C LYS A 29 -2.79 -3.01 9.57
N ASN A 30 -2.45 -4.01 10.38
CA ASN A 30 -2.22 -5.39 9.94
C ASN A 30 -1.20 -5.47 8.79
N PHE A 31 -0.05 -4.83 9.00
CA PHE A 31 1.05 -4.87 8.03
C PHE A 31 1.61 -6.28 7.95
N VAL A 32 1.66 -6.82 6.73
CA VAL A 32 2.30 -8.08 6.40
C VAL A 32 3.41 -7.79 5.42
N CYS A 33 4.62 -8.21 5.77
CA CYS A 33 5.81 -7.99 4.96
C CYS A 33 6.27 -9.33 4.39
N ASP A 34 6.68 -9.30 3.14
CA ASP A 34 7.39 -10.37 2.44
C ASP A 34 8.73 -9.81 1.94
N ASN A 35 9.59 -10.66 1.38
CA ASN A 35 10.94 -10.26 0.93
C ASN A 35 10.94 -9.10 -0.08
N SER A 36 9.89 -9.00 -0.90
CA SER A 36 9.76 -7.95 -1.93
C SER A 36 8.43 -7.22 -1.89
N SER A 37 7.59 -7.44 -0.87
CA SER A 37 6.26 -6.83 -0.84
C SER A 37 5.82 -6.42 0.56
N MET A 38 4.95 -5.42 0.61
CA MET A 38 4.24 -5.01 1.81
C MET A 38 2.75 -4.98 1.50
N SER A 39 1.95 -5.58 2.37
CA SER A 39 0.51 -5.41 2.35
C SER A 39 0.01 -4.89 3.68
N PHE A 40 -1.08 -4.15 3.63
CA PHE A 40 -1.70 -3.57 4.81
C PHE A 40 -3.19 -3.36 4.58
N GLN A 41 -3.91 -3.24 5.69
CA GLN A 41 -5.33 -2.97 5.71
C GLN A 41 -5.59 -1.50 6.03
N ILE A 42 -6.57 -0.89 5.36
CA ILE A 42 -7.09 0.45 5.66
C ILE A 42 -8.59 0.41 5.95
N PRO A 43 -9.14 1.39 6.68
CA PRO A 43 -10.57 1.49 6.96
C PRO A 43 -11.37 1.73 5.66
N GLN A 44 -12.14 0.71 5.25
CA GLN A 44 -12.99 0.75 4.04
C GLN A 44 -13.96 1.95 3.99
N THR A 45 -14.34 2.49 5.15
CA THR A 45 -15.29 3.61 5.26
C THR A 45 -14.71 4.93 4.76
N MET A 46 -13.38 5.07 4.74
CA MET A 46 -12.68 6.28 4.30
C MET A 46 -12.25 6.21 2.83
N THR A 47 -12.40 5.05 2.20
CA THR A 47 -11.93 4.80 0.84
C THR A 47 -13.06 4.75 -0.18
N ARG A 48 -12.78 5.17 -1.41
CA ARG A 48 -13.60 4.87 -2.59
C ARG A 48 -13.60 3.36 -2.87
N ASP A 49 -14.66 2.87 -3.51
CA ASP A 49 -14.84 1.46 -3.89
C ASP A 49 -14.71 0.42 -2.74
N ARG A 50 -14.77 0.88 -1.49
CA ARG A 50 -14.57 0.06 -0.27
C ARG A 50 -13.26 -0.72 -0.33
N ILE A 51 -12.19 -0.08 -0.81
CA ILE A 51 -10.83 -0.64 -0.76
C ILE A 51 -10.47 -0.90 0.69
N SER A 52 -9.95 -2.10 0.93
CA SER A 52 -9.71 -2.59 2.28
C SER A 52 -8.29 -3.01 2.51
N HIS A 53 -7.66 -3.58 1.48
CA HIS A 53 -6.29 -4.04 1.53
C HIS A 53 -5.56 -3.53 0.30
N ILE A 54 -4.31 -3.18 0.51
CA ILE A 54 -3.39 -2.75 -0.55
C ILE A 54 -2.16 -3.64 -0.43
N LYS A 55 -1.70 -4.17 -1.56
CA LYS A 55 -0.42 -4.88 -1.67
C LYS A 55 0.48 -4.13 -2.63
N ILE A 56 1.69 -3.82 -2.19
CA ILE A 56 2.73 -3.15 -2.96
C ILE A 56 3.89 -4.13 -3.08
N THR A 57 4.32 -4.41 -4.30
CA THR A 57 5.40 -5.36 -4.59
C THR A 57 6.48 -4.66 -5.40
N LEU A 58 7.73 -4.73 -4.94
CA LEU A 58 8.89 -4.30 -5.72
C LEU A 58 9.15 -5.34 -6.82
N ASN A 59 9.16 -4.89 -8.06
CA ASN A 59 9.43 -5.74 -9.23
C ASN A 59 10.92 -5.72 -9.61
N SER A 60 11.31 -6.54 -10.58
CA SER A 60 12.70 -6.64 -11.04
C SER A 60 13.21 -5.43 -11.82
N MET A 61 12.34 -4.46 -12.12
CA MET A 61 12.66 -3.22 -12.83
C MET A 61 12.84 -2.06 -11.86
N ASP A 62 13.03 -2.33 -10.57
CA ASP A 62 13.12 -1.34 -9.49
C ASP A 62 11.90 -0.39 -9.40
N THR A 63 10.74 -0.86 -9.84
CA THR A 63 9.46 -0.15 -9.74
C THR A 63 8.45 -0.97 -8.92
N TYR A 64 7.30 -0.38 -8.60
CA TYR A 64 6.32 -0.99 -7.72
C TYR A 64 5.03 -1.37 -8.45
N ASP A 65 4.54 -2.56 -8.15
CA ASP A 65 3.22 -3.02 -8.58
C ASP A 65 2.25 -2.97 -7.39
N ILE A 66 1.12 -2.28 -7.58
CA ILE A 66 0.12 -2.01 -6.54
C ILE A 66 -1.16 -2.75 -6.88
N LYS A 67 -1.66 -3.57 -5.95
CA LYS A 67 -2.94 -4.26 -6.05
C LYS A 67 -3.89 -3.79 -4.96
N TYR A 68 -5.11 -3.45 -5.36
CA TYR A 68 -6.18 -3.00 -4.46
C TYR A 68 -7.23 -4.08 -4.31
N PHE A 69 -7.64 -4.35 -3.07
CA PHE A 69 -8.60 -5.41 -2.78
C PHE A 69 -9.77 -4.92 -1.94
N ASN A 70 -10.97 -5.40 -2.29
CA ASN A 70 -12.12 -5.46 -1.40
C ASN A 70 -12.17 -6.85 -0.77
N ILE A 71 -11.97 -6.94 0.54
CA ILE A 71 -12.11 -8.18 1.29
C ILE A 71 -13.25 -8.03 2.27
N ARG A 72 -14.26 -8.88 2.14
CA ARG A 72 -15.42 -8.95 3.04
C ARG A 72 -15.70 -10.40 3.41
N GLY A 73 -15.29 -10.79 4.61
CA GLY A 73 -15.35 -12.18 5.05
C GLY A 73 -14.51 -13.06 4.10
N VAL A 74 -15.15 -14.02 3.46
CA VAL A 74 -14.52 -14.94 2.49
C VAL A 74 -14.45 -14.38 1.07
N ASN A 75 -15.13 -13.26 0.78
CA ASN A 75 -15.13 -12.69 -0.56
C ASN A 75 -13.92 -11.76 -0.74
N ILE A 76 -13.06 -12.09 -1.70
CA ILE A 76 -11.89 -11.31 -2.09
C ILE A 76 -12.11 -10.85 -3.53
N LYS A 77 -12.21 -9.55 -3.74
CA LYS A 77 -12.31 -8.92 -5.05
C LYS A 77 -11.09 -8.04 -5.30
N ILE A 78 -10.40 -8.27 -6.41
CA ILE A 78 -9.40 -7.33 -6.92
C ILE A 78 -10.17 -6.16 -7.53
N ILE A 79 -9.96 -4.97 -6.96
CA ILE A 79 -10.60 -3.74 -7.41
C ILE A 79 -9.84 -3.16 -8.60
N ASP A 80 -8.51 -3.12 -8.49
CA ASP A 80 -7.64 -2.52 -9.49
C ASP A 80 -6.20 -2.96 -9.32
N THR A 81 -5.39 -2.78 -10.36
CA THR A 81 -3.94 -3.08 -10.36
C THR A 81 -3.19 -2.05 -11.18
N PHE A 82 -2.10 -1.53 -10.63
CA PHE A 82 -1.17 -0.64 -11.30
C PHE A 82 0.21 -1.29 -11.28
N GLU A 83 0.90 -1.27 -12.42
CA GLU A 83 2.22 -1.87 -12.58
C GLU A 83 3.22 -0.79 -12.98
N GLY A 84 4.47 -0.96 -12.58
CA GLY A 84 5.54 -0.03 -12.96
C GLY A 84 5.45 1.35 -12.33
N VAL A 85 4.93 1.46 -11.10
CA VAL A 85 4.81 2.74 -10.39
C VAL A 85 6.15 3.14 -9.79
N TYR A 86 6.62 4.34 -10.11
CA TYR A 86 7.84 4.91 -9.50
C TYR A 86 7.62 5.30 -8.03
N ASN A 87 8.72 5.39 -7.28
CA ASN A 87 8.70 5.64 -5.84
C ASN A 87 8.07 6.99 -5.45
N ASP A 88 8.25 8.01 -6.27
CA ASP A 88 7.71 9.36 -6.12
C ASP A 88 6.19 9.43 -6.41
N MET A 89 5.70 8.56 -7.29
CA MET A 89 4.29 8.47 -7.68
C MET A 89 3.45 7.58 -6.76
N LEU A 90 4.07 6.77 -5.89
CA LEU A 90 3.37 5.83 -5.00
C LEU A 90 2.23 6.49 -4.20
N GLN A 91 2.53 7.61 -3.53
CA GLN A 91 1.54 8.31 -2.71
C GLN A 91 0.39 8.87 -3.56
N GLU A 92 0.70 9.41 -4.73
CA GLU A 92 -0.29 9.98 -5.64
C GLU A 92 -1.23 8.90 -6.18
N VAL A 93 -0.69 7.77 -6.66
CA VAL A 93 -1.49 6.67 -7.22
C VAL A 93 -2.42 6.09 -6.14
N ILE A 94 -1.92 5.89 -4.92
CA ILE A 94 -2.74 5.41 -3.80
C ILE A 94 -3.79 6.44 -3.41
N SER A 95 -3.43 7.71 -3.30
CA SER A 95 -4.34 8.81 -2.98
C SER A 95 -5.47 8.91 -4.01
N ASN A 96 -5.12 8.88 -5.30
CA ASN A 96 -6.08 8.97 -6.41
C ASN A 96 -7.04 7.77 -6.43
N ARG A 97 -6.53 6.55 -6.22
CA ARG A 97 -7.38 5.35 -6.25
C ARG A 97 -8.23 5.19 -4.99
N THR A 98 -7.65 5.41 -3.81
CA THR A 98 -8.36 5.26 -2.54
C THR A 98 -9.26 6.46 -2.21
N GLY A 99 -8.97 7.64 -2.77
CA GLY A 99 -9.61 8.90 -2.40
C GLY A 99 -9.14 9.47 -1.06
N LEU A 100 -8.10 8.88 -0.43
CA LEU A 100 -7.49 9.38 0.79
C LEU A 100 -6.50 10.49 0.44
N ASN A 101 -6.53 11.61 1.16
CA ASN A 101 -5.58 12.69 0.92
C ASN A 101 -4.24 12.37 1.60
N LEU A 102 -3.32 11.74 0.88
CA LEU A 102 -1.98 11.39 1.39
C LEU A 102 -0.96 12.52 1.20
N VAL A 103 -1.12 13.28 0.12
CA VAL A 103 -0.24 14.40 -0.21
C VAL A 103 -0.70 15.61 0.58
N VAL A 104 0.09 16.02 1.57
CA VAL A 104 -0.04 17.38 2.08
C VAL A 104 0.43 18.32 0.98
N CYS A 105 -0.51 18.94 0.28
CA CYS A 105 -0.24 20.22 -0.33
C CYS A 105 0.15 21.16 0.81
N SER A 106 1.44 21.50 0.91
CA SER A 106 1.87 22.66 1.68
C SER A 106 1.20 23.87 1.04
N ALA A 107 0.12 24.33 1.69
CA ALA A 107 -0.53 25.60 1.41
C ALA A 107 0.42 26.77 1.71
#